data_AF-A0A1M4X5F0-F1
#
_entry.id   AF-A0A1M4X5F0-F1
#
_cell.length_a   1.000
_cell.length_b   1.000
_cell.length_c   1.000
_cell.angle_alpha   90.00
_cell.angle_beta   90.00
_cell.angle_gamma   90.00
#
_symmetry.space_group_name_H-M   'P 1'
#
loop_
_entity.id
_entity.type
_entity.pdbx_description
1 polymer ?
#
loop_
_entity_poly.entity_id
_entity_poly.type
_entity_poly.pdbx_seq_one_letter_code
_entity_poly.pdbx_strand_id
1 'polypeptide(L)'
;MPKAYSYIRFSSKRQERGSSVERQTAATESFARQHNLELQDVTYSDLGVSAFRGKHARAGALKAFVDAVEARHIERGSWLLVESLDRITREQLAEAQARITTLLSLGITIATIADGQVYKPSARNSLGDAIAILVSLSRSHEESLMKSQRAKGGWVKARKLAAESGTSPPQRGGGLPSWLERTEDGTIQPIPEKAALVQRVFALALDGRGAPAVARQLNEEGHQTFTGKRWTASAVSRLLHRRTVLGYWQPNKTTTSEHGTRVLVPEGEPLLVYPPVIDSGDWHRVQQLKQERRSLTGAAASKECVNVFSGLMRCRCGKPLRYANRKNKTPSLCCRTINEGTDCSYRRSILYPIIEAMVLTALSGLDYSALFPDGKEVMREKKESLESRLASLEAETQRLTRRRQKALDTMLDNENEALEKALRGAVLDAEEALGAAKVEREKATQELADVLRELSRATDTHVSLQGVAAMVQETRGRERVNAALKDQLSSLVLDAQGGTVEATMRHTQRQLDVHFELQTGGKQGSWRVVVNGKETASGAAGYREAGAE
;
A
#
# COMPACT_ATOMS: atom_id res chain seq x y z
N MET A 1 40.50 40.70 17.17
CA MET A 1 40.38 39.34 17.75
C MET A 1 40.14 38.37 16.61
N PRO A 2 40.48 37.07 16.72
CA PRO A 2 40.14 36.10 15.69
C PRO A 2 38.61 36.01 15.53
N LYS A 3 38.11 36.09 14.30
CA LYS A 3 36.68 35.97 14.00
C LYS A 3 36.22 34.53 14.17
N ALA A 4 35.07 34.32 14.82
CA ALA A 4 34.46 33.01 15.00
C ALA A 4 33.07 32.95 14.39
N TYR A 5 32.76 31.85 13.71
CA TYR A 5 31.48 31.58 13.07
C TYR A 5 30.84 30.34 13.70
N SER A 6 29.56 30.45 14.04
CA SER A 6 28.79 29.33 14.60
C SER A 6 28.11 28.52 13.51
N TYR A 7 28.20 27.19 13.60
CA TYR A 7 27.46 26.28 12.74
C TYR A 7 26.58 25.34 13.56
N ILE A 8 25.27 25.40 13.31
CA ILE A 8 24.23 24.71 14.07
C ILE A 8 23.39 23.81 13.15
N ARG A 9 23.14 22.56 13.56
CA ARG A 9 22.35 21.60 12.75
C ARG A 9 21.34 20.84 13.60
N PHE A 10 20.08 20.79 13.15
CA PHE A 10 19.01 20.06 13.84
C PHE A 10 18.58 18.79 13.09
N SER A 11 18.27 17.74 13.85
CA SER A 11 17.91 16.43 13.27
C SER A 11 16.46 16.35 12.79
N SER A 12 15.57 17.20 13.31
CA SER A 12 14.15 17.26 12.94
C SER A 12 13.52 18.64 13.22
N LYS A 13 12.54 19.06 12.40
CA LYS A 13 11.78 20.34 12.57
C LYS A 13 11.11 20.50 13.95
N ARG A 14 10.84 19.41 14.66
CA ARG A 14 10.21 19.46 15.99
C ARG A 14 11.13 20.05 17.06
N GLN A 15 12.44 20.09 16.80
CA GLN A 15 13.47 20.67 17.69
C GLN A 15 13.69 22.17 17.46
N GLU A 16 13.06 22.76 16.43
CA GLU A 16 13.18 24.18 16.05
C GLU A 16 12.57 25.14 17.10
N ARG A 17 11.67 24.65 17.95
CA ARG A 17 10.96 25.44 18.99
C ARG A 17 11.23 24.96 20.42
N GLY A 18 12.45 24.51 20.71
CA GLY A 18 12.79 23.97 22.03
C GLY A 18 14.13 24.46 22.58
N SER A 19 14.32 24.25 23.89
CA SER A 19 15.48 24.62 24.72
C SER A 19 16.86 24.12 24.26
N SER A 20 16.95 23.47 23.10
CA SER A 20 18.19 22.98 22.50
C SER A 20 18.95 24.08 21.73
N VAL A 21 18.25 24.99 21.04
CA VAL A 21 18.87 26.08 20.27
C VAL A 21 19.47 27.11 21.22
N GLU A 22 18.68 27.52 22.23
CA GLU A 22 19.10 28.44 23.28
C GLU A 22 20.31 27.92 24.05
N ARG A 23 20.32 26.62 24.40
CA ARG A 23 21.46 25.97 25.05
C ARG A 23 22.71 25.94 24.19
N GLN A 24 22.60 25.63 22.90
CA GLN A 24 23.75 25.58 21.99
C GLN A 24 24.30 26.97 21.70
N THR A 25 23.44 27.97 21.57
CA THR A 25 23.83 29.38 21.38
C THR A 25 24.57 29.90 22.62
N ALA A 26 24.02 29.68 23.81
CA ALA A 26 24.66 30.05 25.07
C ALA A 26 26.02 29.35 25.27
N ALA A 27 26.12 28.06 24.94
CA ALA A 27 27.39 27.33 25.01
C ALA A 27 28.43 27.86 24.01
N THR A 28 28.00 28.25 22.80
CA THR A 28 28.87 28.85 21.78
C THR A 28 29.39 30.22 22.22
N GLU A 29 28.53 31.07 22.78
CA GLU A 29 28.91 32.38 23.31
C GLU A 29 29.89 32.26 24.48
N SER A 30 29.64 31.32 25.41
CA SER A 30 30.54 31.05 26.52
C SER A 30 31.92 30.60 26.05
N PHE A 31 31.97 29.71 25.06
CA PHE A 31 33.21 29.22 24.47
C PHE A 31 33.98 30.35 23.77
N ALA A 32 33.29 31.18 22.99
CA ALA A 32 33.89 32.32 22.31
C ALA A 32 34.51 33.32 23.31
N ARG A 33 33.82 33.62 24.42
CA ARG A 33 34.35 34.48 25.49
C ARG A 33 35.58 33.88 26.16
N GLN A 34 35.55 32.58 26.48
CA GLN A 34 36.68 31.90 27.13
C GLN A 34 37.95 31.90 26.27
N HIS A 35 37.78 31.85 24.94
CA HIS A 35 38.89 31.81 23.98
C HIS A 35 39.22 33.17 23.33
N ASN A 36 38.65 34.27 23.82
CA ASN A 36 38.84 35.63 23.29
C ASN A 36 38.55 35.74 21.77
N LEU A 37 37.48 35.09 21.33
CA LEU A 37 37.02 35.07 19.94
C LEU A 37 35.90 36.09 19.71
N GLU A 38 35.90 36.70 18.53
CA GLU A 38 34.84 37.62 18.10
C GLU A 38 33.77 36.84 17.34
N LEU A 39 32.69 36.46 18.04
CA LEU A 39 31.57 35.74 17.44
C LEU A 39 30.83 36.66 16.45
N GLN A 40 30.79 36.25 15.18
CA GLN A 40 30.11 36.99 14.13
C GLN A 40 28.60 36.69 14.15
N ASP A 41 27.77 37.67 13.79
CA ASP A 41 26.30 37.53 13.76
C ASP A 41 25.81 36.48 12.75
N VAL A 42 26.66 36.12 11.78
CA VAL A 42 26.34 35.11 10.76
C VAL A 42 26.44 33.71 11.35
N THR A 43 25.27 33.11 11.60
CA THR A 43 25.13 31.70 11.99
C THR A 43 24.73 30.86 10.79
N TYR A 44 25.50 29.82 10.49
CA TYR A 44 25.21 28.88 9.41
C TYR A 44 24.34 27.74 9.96
N SER A 45 23.16 27.50 9.37
CA SER A 45 22.25 26.46 9.83
C SER A 45 21.64 25.61 8.73
N ASP A 46 21.72 24.28 8.90
CA ASP A 46 21.04 23.31 8.05
C ASP A 46 19.65 23.01 8.62
N LEU A 47 18.61 23.65 8.08
CA LEU A 47 17.22 23.35 8.39
C LEU A 47 16.85 21.96 7.87
N GLY A 48 16.20 21.15 8.71
CA GLY A 48 15.98 19.71 8.52
C GLY A 48 15.73 19.26 7.06
N VAL A 49 16.60 18.38 6.57
CA VAL A 49 16.68 17.86 5.18
C VAL A 49 15.52 16.90 4.83
N SER A 50 14.28 17.25 5.15
CA SER A 50 13.08 16.58 4.62
C SER A 50 12.16 17.53 3.84
N ALA A 51 12.52 18.81 3.74
CA ALA A 51 11.76 19.78 2.97
C ALA A 51 12.69 20.55 2.03
N PHE A 52 13.09 19.95 0.90
CA PHE A 52 13.29 20.68 -0.36
C PHE A 52 13.43 19.70 -1.53
N ARG A 53 12.39 19.60 -2.37
CA ARG A 53 12.47 18.94 -3.68
C ARG A 53 13.16 19.90 -4.63
N GLY A 54 14.35 19.56 -5.11
CA GLY A 54 15.03 20.32 -6.17
C GLY A 54 16.52 20.02 -6.26
N LYS A 55 17.09 20.20 -7.47
CA LYS A 55 18.51 19.97 -7.80
C LYS A 55 19.52 20.82 -6.99
N HIS A 56 19.05 21.68 -6.08
CA HIS A 56 19.87 22.50 -5.17
C HIS A 56 19.93 21.98 -3.72
N ALA A 57 19.24 20.89 -3.37
CA ALA A 57 19.29 20.29 -2.03
C ALA A 57 20.65 19.67 -1.63
N ARG A 58 21.65 19.67 -2.54
CA ARG A 58 23.00 19.13 -2.32
C ARG A 58 23.99 20.14 -1.74
N ALA A 59 23.64 21.43 -1.63
CA ALA A 59 24.52 22.47 -1.14
C ALA A 59 24.04 22.99 0.23
N GLY A 60 24.30 22.23 1.31
CA GLY A 60 23.95 22.64 2.67
C GLY A 60 24.67 23.92 3.15
N ALA A 61 24.28 24.47 4.29
CA ALA A 61 24.84 25.69 4.89
C ALA A 61 26.35 25.59 5.15
N LEU A 62 26.86 24.38 5.40
CA LEU A 62 28.30 24.15 5.50
C LEU A 62 29.03 24.35 4.16
N LYS A 63 28.41 23.98 3.04
CA LYS A 63 29.00 24.22 1.72
C LYS A 63 29.08 25.72 1.45
N ALA A 64 28.03 26.48 1.79
CA ALA A 64 28.06 27.94 1.69
C ALA A 64 29.19 28.56 2.53
N PHE A 65 29.47 28.02 3.72
CA PHE A 65 30.62 28.43 4.53
C PHE A 65 31.95 28.13 3.83
N VAL A 66 32.14 26.91 3.31
CA VAL A 66 33.36 26.53 2.56
C VAL A 66 33.54 27.43 1.34
N ASP A 67 32.49 27.65 0.54
CA ASP A 67 32.51 28.51 -0.64
C ASP A 67 32.87 29.97 -0.25
N ALA A 68 32.39 30.47 0.90
CA ALA A 68 32.72 31.80 1.41
C ALA A 68 34.19 31.92 1.86
N VAL A 69 34.77 30.85 2.41
CA VAL A 69 36.21 30.78 2.75
C VAL A 69 37.05 30.75 1.47
N GLU A 70 36.66 29.93 0.48
CA GLU A 70 37.36 29.83 -0.81
C GLU A 70 37.31 31.15 -1.59
N ALA A 71 36.16 31.83 -1.57
CA ALA A 71 35.97 33.15 -2.17
C ALA A 71 36.58 34.30 -1.33
N ARG A 72 37.33 33.99 -0.26
CA ARG A 72 38.00 34.96 0.65
C ARG A 72 37.07 35.98 1.32
N HIS A 73 35.78 35.68 1.41
CA HIS A 73 34.84 36.48 2.22
C HIS A 73 35.03 36.22 3.71
N ILE A 74 35.57 35.04 4.04
CA ILE A 74 36.01 34.68 5.40
C ILE A 74 37.54 34.66 5.41
N GLU A 75 38.13 35.42 6.33
CA GLU A 75 39.58 35.57 6.45
C GLU A 75 40.24 34.29 6.96
N ARG A 76 41.47 34.02 6.48
CA ARG A 76 42.31 32.94 7.02
C ARG A 76 42.62 33.22 8.49
N GLY A 77 42.61 32.18 9.33
CA GLY A 77 42.74 32.31 10.78
C GLY A 77 41.41 32.46 11.52
N SER A 78 40.28 32.48 10.80
CA SER A 78 38.94 32.42 11.40
C SER A 78 38.65 31.05 12.03
N TRP A 79 37.73 31.03 12.97
CA TRP A 79 37.31 29.85 13.73
C TRP A 79 35.92 29.39 13.30
N LEU A 80 35.74 28.08 13.13
CA LEU A 80 34.44 27.45 12.97
C LEU A 80 34.09 26.71 14.27
N LEU A 81 33.04 27.17 14.95
CA LEU A 81 32.55 26.59 16.19
C LEU A 81 31.41 25.61 15.86
N VAL A 82 31.57 24.36 16.29
CA VAL A 82 30.57 23.30 16.13
C VAL A 82 30.30 22.59 17.45
N GLU A 83 29.09 22.09 17.67
CA GLU A 83 28.79 21.28 18.87
C GLU A 83 29.69 20.03 18.95
N SER A 84 29.82 19.34 17.82
CA SER A 84 30.65 18.13 17.64
C SER A 84 31.00 17.93 16.17
N LEU A 85 32.05 17.16 15.86
CA LEU A 85 32.49 16.92 14.48
C LEU A 85 31.44 16.19 13.62
N ASP A 86 30.54 15.40 14.21
CA ASP A 86 29.44 14.75 13.48
C ASP A 86 28.37 15.71 12.94
N ARG A 87 28.39 16.98 13.37
CA ARG A 87 27.51 18.02 12.80
C ARG A 87 27.97 18.45 11.41
N ILE A 88 29.27 18.33 11.12
CA ILE A 88 29.88 18.74 9.86
C ILE A 88 29.35 17.89 8.70
N THR A 89 29.16 16.57 8.86
CA THR A 89 28.53 15.75 7.79
C THR A 89 27.71 14.57 8.34
N ARG A 90 26.73 14.11 7.55
CA ARG A 90 25.95 12.88 7.82
C ARG A 90 26.41 11.69 6.97
N GLU A 91 27.49 11.85 6.22
CA GLU A 91 27.98 10.89 5.24
C GLU A 91 29.03 9.96 5.87
N GLN A 92 29.48 8.95 5.12
CA GLN A 92 30.45 7.94 5.57
C GLN A 92 31.71 8.63 6.15
N LEU A 93 32.36 7.99 7.14
CA LEU A 93 33.52 8.50 7.88
C LEU A 93 34.58 9.21 7.00
N ALA A 94 34.83 8.66 5.80
CA ALA A 94 35.77 9.19 4.82
C ALA A 94 35.42 10.60 4.29
N GLU A 95 34.14 10.87 4.05
CA GLU A 95 33.68 12.17 3.51
C GLU A 95 33.74 13.27 4.59
N ALA A 96 33.43 12.92 5.83
CA ALA A 96 33.59 13.81 6.98
C ALA A 96 35.07 14.23 7.16
N GLN A 97 35.98 13.26 7.09
CA GLN A 97 37.41 13.49 7.18
C GLN A 97 37.93 14.40 6.04
N ALA A 98 37.50 14.17 4.80
CA ALA A 98 37.90 14.98 3.65
C ALA A 98 37.49 16.46 3.81
N ARG A 99 36.27 16.73 4.30
CA ARG A 99 35.79 18.11 4.52
C ARG A 99 36.50 18.83 5.66
N ILE A 100 36.73 18.14 6.79
CA ILE A 100 37.52 18.69 7.91
C ILE A 100 38.92 19.04 7.43
N THR A 101 39.56 18.14 6.67
CA THR A 101 40.90 18.36 6.10
C THR A 101 40.91 19.57 5.18
N THR A 102 39.85 19.77 4.38
CA THR A 102 39.71 20.92 3.48
C THR A 102 39.57 22.24 4.25
N LEU A 103 38.73 22.29 5.28
CA LEU A 103 38.57 23.49 6.11
C LEU A 103 39.88 23.87 6.80
N LEU A 104 40.57 22.88 7.37
CA LEU A 104 41.90 23.09 7.93
C LEU A 104 42.86 23.59 6.83
N SER A 105 42.78 23.06 5.59
CA SER A 105 43.59 23.46 4.41
C SER A 105 43.45 24.91 4.00
N LEU A 106 42.25 25.41 4.14
CA LEU A 106 41.93 26.82 3.89
C LEU A 106 42.37 27.75 5.02
N GLY A 107 42.96 27.22 6.10
CA GLY A 107 43.49 28.00 7.22
C GLY A 107 42.44 28.34 8.29
N ILE A 108 41.34 27.57 8.34
CA ILE A 108 40.30 27.70 9.37
C ILE A 108 40.65 26.81 10.56
N THR A 109 40.46 27.32 11.77
CA THR A 109 40.55 26.54 13.01
C THR A 109 39.17 25.99 13.35
N ILE A 110 39.04 24.69 13.60
CA ILE A 110 37.75 24.08 13.98
C ILE A 110 37.78 23.85 15.48
N ALA A 111 36.75 24.29 16.20
CA ALA A 111 36.60 24.00 17.62
C ALA A 111 35.27 23.29 17.90
N THR A 112 35.35 22.25 18.73
CA THR A 112 34.19 21.47 19.18
C THR A 112 33.82 21.87 20.60
N ILE A 113 32.56 22.27 20.78
CA ILE A 113 32.07 22.81 22.05
C ILE A 113 31.82 21.70 23.08
N ALA A 114 31.40 20.50 22.64
CA ALA A 114 31.04 19.41 23.55
C ALA A 114 32.23 18.82 24.33
N ASP A 115 33.43 18.81 23.73
CA ASP A 115 34.65 18.25 24.31
C ASP A 115 35.82 19.26 24.39
N GLY A 116 35.58 20.52 23.99
CA GLY A 116 36.53 21.62 24.11
C GLY A 116 37.77 21.51 23.21
N GLN A 117 37.75 20.63 22.20
CA GLN A 117 38.90 20.38 21.35
C GLN A 117 39.05 21.47 20.28
N VAL A 118 40.30 21.81 19.96
CA VAL A 118 40.65 22.84 18.98
C VAL A 118 41.61 22.26 17.94
N TYR A 119 41.12 22.12 16.72
CA TYR A 119 41.85 21.61 15.56
C TYR A 119 42.39 22.79 14.74
N LYS A 120 43.67 23.09 14.91
CA LYS A 120 44.36 24.16 14.18
C LYS A 120 44.79 23.71 12.77
N PRO A 121 45.05 24.62 11.82
CA PRO A 121 45.54 24.25 10.49
C PRO A 121 46.79 23.35 10.46
N SER A 122 47.65 23.45 11.48
CA SER A 122 48.84 22.60 11.69
C SER A 122 48.52 21.14 12.03
N ALA A 123 47.31 20.86 12.52
CA ALA A 123 46.83 19.52 12.88
C ALA A 123 46.79 18.56 11.69
N ARG A 124 46.80 19.07 10.45
CA ARG A 124 46.84 18.26 9.22
C ARG A 124 48.09 17.40 9.06
N ASN A 125 49.20 17.83 9.66
CA ASN A 125 50.49 17.13 9.56
C ASN A 125 50.79 16.32 10.83
N SER A 126 49.88 16.31 11.80
CA SER A 126 50.01 15.60 13.07
C SER A 126 49.21 14.30 13.01
N LEU A 127 49.91 13.17 13.04
CA LEU A 127 49.28 11.86 13.10
C LEU A 127 48.38 11.73 14.34
N GLY A 128 48.77 12.35 15.46
CA GLY A 128 47.99 12.35 16.70
C GLY A 128 46.66 13.08 16.57
N ASP A 129 46.64 14.25 15.93
CA ASP A 129 45.41 15.01 15.73
C ASP A 129 44.49 14.34 14.71
N ALA A 130 45.05 13.72 13.66
CA ALA A 130 44.28 12.93 12.69
C ALA A 130 43.60 11.73 13.36
N ILE A 131 44.30 11.03 14.27
CA ILE A 131 43.72 9.94 15.07
C ILE A 131 42.65 10.48 16.02
N ALA A 132 42.87 11.62 16.68
CA ALA A 132 41.89 12.23 17.58
C ALA A 132 40.58 12.61 16.85
N ILE A 133 40.69 13.16 15.63
CA ILE A 133 39.55 13.47 14.75
C ILE A 133 38.79 12.19 14.39
N LEU A 134 39.50 11.13 13.98
CA LEU A 134 38.90 9.84 13.62
C LEU A 134 38.18 9.18 14.81
N VAL A 135 38.80 9.18 15.98
CA VAL A 135 38.21 8.64 17.21
C VAL A 135 36.95 9.42 17.61
N SER A 136 36.99 10.76 17.52
CA SER A 136 35.83 11.61 17.81
C SER A 136 34.67 11.35 16.84
N LEU A 137 34.95 11.19 15.54
CA LEU A 137 33.96 10.82 14.53
C LEU A 137 33.39 9.39 14.76
N SER A 138 34.23 8.43 15.14
CA SER A 138 33.81 7.03 15.39
C SER A 138 32.88 6.90 16.59
N ARG A 139 33.20 7.57 17.72
CA ARG A 139 32.39 7.52 18.95
C ARG A 139 30.94 7.96 18.72
N SER A 140 30.71 9.02 17.96
CA SER A 140 29.37 9.54 17.68
C SER A 140 28.55 8.61 16.76
N HIS A 141 29.22 7.96 15.80
CA HIS A 141 28.60 6.97 14.93
C HIS A 141 28.25 5.68 15.69
N GLU A 142 29.15 5.20 16.54
CA GLU A 142 28.94 4.04 17.42
C GLU A 142 27.81 4.27 18.43
N GLU A 143 27.71 5.44 19.06
CA GLU A 143 26.61 5.74 19.97
C GLU A 143 25.24 5.73 19.26
N SER A 144 25.19 6.24 18.03
CA SER A 144 23.97 6.26 17.22
C SER A 144 23.56 4.86 16.76
N LEU A 145 24.54 4.06 16.31
CA LEU A 145 24.35 2.66 15.96
C LEU A 145 23.96 1.82 17.17
N MET A 146 24.63 1.99 18.31
CA MET A 146 24.32 1.29 19.55
C MET A 146 22.94 1.65 20.08
N LYS A 147 22.51 2.92 20.04
CA LYS A 147 21.12 3.30 20.39
C LYS A 147 20.11 2.60 19.47
N SER A 148 20.38 2.55 18.17
CA SER A 148 19.51 1.83 17.23
C SER A 148 19.52 0.31 17.45
N GLN A 149 20.68 -0.29 17.72
CA GLN A 149 20.81 -1.73 17.96
C GLN A 149 20.18 -2.14 19.29
N ARG A 150 20.38 -1.38 20.36
CA ARG A 150 19.71 -1.59 21.66
C ARG A 150 18.19 -1.43 21.56
N ALA A 151 17.71 -0.48 20.76
CA ALA A 151 16.28 -0.32 20.49
C ALA A 151 15.72 -1.57 19.78
N LYS A 152 16.38 -2.05 18.71
CA LYS A 152 16.01 -3.28 17.99
C LYS A 152 16.06 -4.53 18.88
N GLY A 153 17.14 -4.72 19.63
CA GLY A 153 17.30 -5.85 20.55
C GLY A 153 16.25 -5.88 21.65
N GLY A 154 15.79 -4.71 22.13
CA GLY A 154 14.71 -4.67 23.11
C GLY A 154 13.32 -4.98 22.52
N TRP A 155 13.08 -4.76 21.22
CA TRP A 155 11.84 -5.22 20.56
C TRP A 155 11.82 -6.75 20.42
N VAL A 156 12.96 -7.36 20.11
CA VAL A 156 13.12 -8.81 20.08
C VAL A 156 12.85 -9.43 21.45
N LYS A 157 13.45 -8.86 22.51
CA LYS A 157 13.21 -9.30 23.91
C LYS A 157 11.74 -9.14 24.32
N ALA A 158 11.14 -7.99 24.01
CA ALA A 158 9.74 -7.73 24.33
C ALA A 158 8.79 -8.72 23.63
N ARG A 159 9.07 -9.06 22.37
CA ARG A 159 8.32 -10.06 21.61
C ARG A 159 8.45 -11.47 22.19
N LYS A 160 9.67 -11.86 22.59
CA LYS A 160 9.91 -13.15 23.26
C LYS A 160 9.13 -13.24 24.57
N LEU A 161 9.20 -12.19 25.40
CA LEU A 161 8.44 -12.11 26.64
C LEU A 161 6.92 -12.17 26.40
N ALA A 162 6.42 -11.51 25.35
CA ALA A 162 4.99 -11.55 25.02
C ALA A 162 4.53 -12.93 24.56
N ALA A 163 5.38 -13.68 23.86
CA ALA A 163 5.11 -15.05 23.46
C ALA A 163 5.13 -16.01 24.66
N GLU A 164 6.04 -15.81 25.61
CA GLU A 164 6.19 -16.66 26.80
C GLU A 164 5.11 -16.38 27.86
N SER A 165 4.78 -15.10 28.09
CA SER A 165 3.82 -14.68 29.13
C SER A 165 2.37 -14.60 28.66
N GLY A 166 2.12 -14.78 27.35
CA GLY A 166 0.79 -14.63 26.76
C GLY A 166 0.19 -13.23 26.87
N THR A 167 0.97 -12.22 27.30
CA THR A 167 0.50 -10.86 27.57
C THR A 167 1.42 -9.83 26.89
N SER A 168 0.87 -8.76 26.34
CA SER A 168 1.71 -7.75 25.67
C SER A 168 2.68 -7.04 26.62
N PRO A 169 3.84 -6.54 26.17
CA PRO A 169 4.81 -5.85 27.02
C PRO A 169 4.34 -4.43 27.41
N PRO A 170 4.51 -3.99 28.67
CA PRO A 170 3.99 -2.70 29.15
C PRO A 170 4.72 -1.47 28.57
N GLN A 171 6.01 -1.59 28.22
CA GLN A 171 6.85 -0.42 27.89
C GLN A 171 7.24 -0.30 26.41
N ARG A 172 7.02 -1.34 25.58
CA ARG A 172 7.46 -1.35 24.17
C ARG A 172 6.43 -2.03 23.28
N GLY A 173 5.47 -1.25 22.79
CA GLY A 173 4.38 -1.76 21.94
C GLY A 173 3.53 -0.72 21.20
N GLY A 174 3.75 0.59 21.44
CA GLY A 174 2.65 1.55 21.29
C GLY A 174 1.60 1.29 22.38
N GLY A 175 0.89 2.31 22.84
CA GLY A 175 -0.09 2.13 23.91
C GLY A 175 -1.08 1.00 23.63
N LEU A 176 -1.63 0.41 24.70
CA LEU A 176 -2.73 -0.55 24.62
C LEU A 176 -3.81 -0.02 23.66
N PRO A 177 -4.45 -0.90 22.85
CA PRO A 177 -5.64 -0.51 22.11
C PRO A 177 -6.61 0.23 23.03
N SER A 178 -7.18 1.35 22.58
CA SER A 178 -7.87 2.28 23.47
C SER A 178 -9.12 1.73 24.19
N TRP A 179 -9.59 0.55 23.76
CA TRP A 179 -10.69 -0.21 24.34
C TRP A 179 -10.23 -1.29 25.34
N LEU A 180 -8.93 -1.38 25.62
CA LEU A 180 -8.33 -2.27 26.61
C LEU A 180 -7.67 -1.44 27.71
N GLU A 181 -7.67 -1.98 28.91
CA GLU A 181 -6.90 -1.47 30.04
C GLU A 181 -6.09 -2.58 30.68
N ARG A 182 -5.06 -2.19 31.43
CA ARG A 182 -4.28 -3.10 32.25
C ARG A 182 -4.69 -2.89 33.70
N THR A 183 -5.11 -3.97 34.36
CA THR A 183 -5.44 -3.99 35.78
C THR A 183 -4.19 -3.83 36.64
N GLU A 184 -4.36 -3.57 37.93
CA GLU A 184 -3.26 -3.50 38.90
C GLU A 184 -2.47 -4.83 38.95
N ASP A 185 -3.15 -5.96 38.76
CA ASP A 185 -2.58 -7.30 38.69
C ASP A 185 -1.81 -7.58 37.39
N GLY A 186 -1.77 -6.62 36.47
CA GLY A 186 -1.04 -6.72 35.21
C GLY A 186 -1.78 -7.48 34.10
N THR A 187 -3.02 -7.95 34.35
CA THR A 187 -3.88 -8.57 33.34
C THR A 187 -4.50 -7.53 32.40
N ILE A 188 -4.80 -7.92 31.16
CA ILE A 188 -5.39 -7.02 30.16
C ILE A 188 -6.86 -7.36 29.99
N GLN A 189 -7.74 -6.39 30.21
CA GLN A 189 -9.19 -6.57 30.09
C GLN A 189 -9.84 -5.52 29.17
N PRO A 190 -10.97 -5.84 28.52
CA PRO A 190 -11.74 -4.86 27.75
C PRO A 190 -12.46 -3.87 28.65
N ILE A 191 -12.43 -2.59 28.29
CA ILE A 191 -13.24 -1.54 28.92
C ILE A 191 -14.66 -1.68 28.36
N PRO A 192 -15.69 -2.01 29.18
CA PRO A 192 -17.01 -2.39 28.68
C PRO A 192 -17.64 -1.39 27.70
N GLU A 193 -17.64 -0.11 28.04
CA GLU A 193 -18.22 0.95 27.17
C GLU A 193 -17.51 1.07 25.82
N LYS A 194 -16.18 0.99 25.84
CA LYS A 194 -15.37 1.15 24.63
C LYS A 194 -15.39 -0.11 23.77
N ALA A 195 -15.46 -1.29 24.39
CA ALA A 195 -15.64 -2.56 23.70
C ALA A 195 -17.02 -2.62 23.03
N ALA A 196 -18.08 -2.18 23.72
CA ALA A 196 -19.43 -2.06 23.15
C ALA A 196 -19.45 -1.13 21.93
N LEU A 197 -18.69 -0.02 21.95
CA LEU A 197 -18.56 0.86 20.78
C LEU A 197 -17.85 0.17 19.61
N VAL A 198 -16.81 -0.64 19.84
CA VAL A 198 -16.18 -1.45 18.78
C VAL A 198 -17.18 -2.45 18.21
N GLN A 199 -17.91 -3.17 19.07
CA GLN A 199 -18.95 -4.13 18.67
C GLN A 199 -20.05 -3.44 17.84
N ARG A 200 -20.49 -2.25 18.25
CA ARG A 200 -21.46 -1.45 17.49
C ARG A 200 -20.96 -1.11 16.09
N VAL A 201 -19.69 -0.74 15.95
CA VAL A 201 -19.09 -0.45 14.63
C VAL A 201 -19.11 -1.69 13.73
N PHE A 202 -18.82 -2.88 14.27
CA PHE A 202 -18.85 -4.13 13.52
C PHE A 202 -20.28 -4.57 13.18
N ALA A 203 -21.23 -4.45 14.12
CA ALA A 203 -22.65 -4.73 13.88
C ALA A 203 -23.21 -3.89 12.71
N LEU A 204 -22.95 -2.58 12.71
CA LEU A 204 -23.39 -1.71 11.62
C LEU A 204 -22.74 -2.07 10.28
N ALA A 205 -21.50 -2.58 10.28
CA ALA A 205 -20.84 -3.01 9.06
C ALA A 205 -21.42 -4.34 8.53
N LEU A 206 -21.76 -5.27 9.43
CA LEU A 206 -22.44 -6.54 9.14
C LEU A 206 -23.85 -6.33 8.59
N ASP A 207 -24.56 -5.30 9.07
CA ASP A 207 -25.86 -4.82 8.53
C ASP A 207 -25.78 -4.25 7.10
N GLY A 208 -24.63 -4.37 6.43
CA GLY A 208 -24.49 -3.93 5.05
C GLY A 208 -24.04 -2.46 4.90
N ARG A 209 -23.80 -1.72 5.99
CA ARG A 209 -23.44 -0.29 5.89
C ARG A 209 -21.96 -0.11 5.53
N GLY A 210 -21.69 0.81 4.60
CA GLY A 210 -20.34 1.22 4.22
C GLY A 210 -19.67 2.10 5.29
N ALA A 211 -18.34 2.18 5.29
CA ALA A 211 -17.58 2.99 6.27
C ALA A 211 -18.05 4.46 6.39
N PRO A 212 -18.46 5.17 5.30
CA PRO A 212 -19.05 6.49 5.43
C PRO A 212 -20.41 6.52 6.13
N ALA A 213 -21.26 5.51 5.89
CA ALA A 213 -22.59 5.40 6.49
C ALA A 213 -22.49 5.06 7.98
N VAL A 214 -21.60 4.12 8.34
CA VAL A 214 -21.28 3.80 9.74
C VAL A 214 -20.76 5.04 10.48
N ALA A 215 -19.84 5.79 9.88
CA ALA A 215 -19.32 7.02 10.49
C ALA A 215 -20.41 8.07 10.70
N ARG A 216 -21.32 8.24 9.73
CA ARG A 216 -22.45 9.18 9.86
C ARG A 216 -23.36 8.78 11.02
N GLN A 217 -23.79 7.52 11.05
CA GLN A 217 -24.69 7.00 12.07
C GLN A 217 -24.09 7.12 13.49
N LEU A 218 -22.83 6.76 13.67
CA LEU A 218 -22.17 6.91 14.98
C LEU A 218 -22.11 8.38 15.44
N ASN A 219 -21.94 9.32 14.51
CA ASN A 219 -21.96 10.74 14.85
C ASN A 219 -23.38 11.26 15.15
N GLU A 220 -24.41 10.73 14.49
CA GLU A 220 -25.82 11.04 14.74
C GLU A 220 -26.29 10.50 16.10
N GLU A 221 -25.81 9.30 16.46
CA GLU A 221 -25.99 8.67 17.78
C GLU A 221 -25.19 9.38 18.90
N GLY A 222 -24.42 10.42 18.59
CA GLY A 222 -23.63 11.19 19.56
C GLY A 222 -22.33 10.52 20.02
N HIS A 223 -21.95 9.38 19.43
CA HIS A 223 -20.72 8.69 19.78
C HIS A 223 -19.47 9.43 19.28
N GLN A 224 -18.43 9.45 20.10
CA GLN A 224 -17.11 9.97 19.74
C GLN A 224 -16.10 8.85 19.57
N THR A 225 -15.03 9.12 18.82
CA THR A 225 -13.88 8.21 18.75
C THR A 225 -13.16 8.16 20.10
N PHE A 226 -12.30 7.16 20.32
CA PHE A 226 -11.48 7.04 21.55
C PHE A 226 -10.54 8.23 21.84
N THR A 227 -10.42 9.17 20.90
CA THR A 227 -9.63 10.41 21.05
C THR A 227 -10.49 11.66 21.23
N GLY A 228 -11.81 11.50 21.46
CA GLY A 228 -12.77 12.61 21.59
C GLY A 228 -13.12 13.31 20.27
N LYS A 229 -12.71 12.75 19.12
CA LYS A 229 -12.97 13.32 17.79
C LYS A 229 -14.20 12.69 17.15
N ARG A 230 -14.80 13.38 16.18
CA ARG A 230 -15.88 12.84 15.32
C ARG A 230 -15.41 11.63 14.51
N TRP A 231 -16.33 10.70 14.26
CA TRP A 231 -16.07 9.54 13.42
C TRP A 231 -15.93 9.96 11.95
N THR A 232 -14.90 9.44 11.29
CA THR A 232 -14.66 9.60 9.85
C THR A 232 -14.66 8.24 9.17
N ALA A 233 -14.98 8.18 7.88
CA ALA A 233 -14.92 6.94 7.10
C ALA A 233 -13.53 6.27 7.20
N SER A 234 -12.46 7.07 7.21
CA SER A 234 -11.10 6.58 7.38
C SER A 234 -10.86 5.96 8.76
N ALA A 235 -11.41 6.54 9.83
CA ALA A 235 -11.30 6.00 11.17
C ALA A 235 -12.05 4.66 11.30
N VAL A 236 -13.29 4.59 10.79
CA VAL A 236 -14.08 3.36 10.74
C VAL A 236 -13.36 2.29 9.94
N SER A 237 -12.90 2.61 8.72
CA SER A 237 -12.21 1.64 7.86
C SER A 237 -10.94 1.10 8.49
N ARG A 238 -10.20 1.93 9.24
CA ARG A 238 -9.00 1.51 9.97
C ARG A 238 -9.36 0.57 11.10
N LEU A 239 -10.41 0.87 11.87
CA LEU A 239 -10.87 0.00 12.96
C LEU A 239 -11.32 -1.37 12.45
N LEU A 240 -12.13 -1.40 11.40
CA LEU A 240 -12.63 -2.63 10.77
C LEU A 240 -11.53 -3.52 10.19
N HIS A 241 -10.32 -3.01 9.95
CA HIS A 241 -9.20 -3.78 9.39
C HIS A 241 -8.18 -4.21 10.45
N ARG A 242 -8.22 -3.64 11.65
CA ARG A 242 -7.25 -3.98 12.70
C ARG A 242 -7.50 -5.41 13.17
N ARG A 243 -6.45 -6.24 13.19
CA ARG A 243 -6.47 -7.59 13.79
C ARG A 243 -6.40 -7.55 15.32
N THR A 244 -6.13 -6.39 15.91
CA THR A 244 -6.12 -6.21 17.37
C THR A 244 -7.49 -6.42 18.02
N VAL A 245 -8.58 -6.31 17.26
CA VAL A 245 -9.94 -6.60 17.75
C VAL A 245 -10.17 -8.10 17.98
N LEU A 246 -9.37 -8.94 17.31
CA LEU A 246 -9.36 -10.40 17.45
C LEU A 246 -8.37 -10.90 18.51
N GLY A 247 -7.70 -9.99 19.23
CA GLY A 247 -6.71 -10.35 20.24
C GLY A 247 -5.24 -10.31 19.79
N TYR A 248 -4.97 -10.03 18.51
CA TYR A 248 -3.60 -10.08 17.99
C TYR A 248 -2.78 -8.83 18.34
N TRP A 249 -1.54 -9.04 18.74
CA TRP A 249 -0.48 -8.05 18.85
C TRP A 249 0.62 -8.31 17.84
N GLN A 250 1.05 -7.27 17.13
CA GLN A 250 2.16 -7.33 16.20
C GLN A 250 2.87 -5.97 16.17
N PRO A 251 4.12 -5.87 16.61
CA PRO A 251 4.89 -4.63 16.52
C PRO A 251 5.25 -4.32 15.07
N ASN A 252 5.50 -3.04 14.77
CA ASN A 252 5.98 -2.61 13.47
C ASN A 252 7.44 -2.13 13.57
N LYS A 253 8.28 -2.58 12.64
CA LYS A 253 9.63 -2.04 12.44
C LYS A 253 9.60 -0.94 11.38
N THR A 254 10.41 0.10 11.57
CA THR A 254 10.63 1.10 10.51
C THR A 254 11.70 0.58 9.58
N THR A 255 11.38 0.41 8.30
CA THR A 255 12.34 0.11 7.24
C THR A 255 12.33 1.23 6.20
N THR A 256 13.37 1.31 5.37
CA THR A 256 13.43 2.24 4.25
C THR A 256 13.01 1.50 2.99
N SER A 257 12.04 2.05 2.25
CA SER A 257 11.64 1.49 0.95
C SER A 257 12.73 1.72 -0.10
N GLU A 258 12.63 1.02 -1.24
CA GLU A 258 13.53 1.19 -2.39
C GLU A 258 13.61 2.66 -2.87
N HIS A 259 12.58 3.46 -2.62
CA HIS A 259 12.52 4.88 -2.95
C HIS A 259 12.98 5.81 -1.81
N GLY A 260 13.72 5.30 -0.82
CA GLY A 260 14.29 6.09 0.27
C GLY A 260 13.28 6.59 1.31
N THR A 261 12.03 6.09 1.29
CA THR A 261 10.98 6.53 2.22
C THR A 261 10.90 5.61 3.44
N ARG A 262 10.79 6.17 4.65
CA ARG A 262 10.59 5.37 5.87
C ARG A 262 9.17 4.81 5.90
N VAL A 263 9.05 3.50 5.90
CA VAL A 263 7.79 2.76 5.98
C VAL A 263 7.77 1.86 7.21
N LEU A 264 6.60 1.74 7.84
CA LEU A 264 6.38 0.82 8.96
C LEU A 264 5.93 -0.51 8.39
N VAL A 265 6.66 -1.57 8.71
CA VAL A 265 6.38 -2.94 8.28
C VAL A 265 6.19 -3.81 9.52
N PRO A 266 5.20 -4.72 9.55
CA PRO A 266 5.03 -5.64 10.66
C PRO A 266 6.30 -6.47 10.92
N GLU A 267 6.62 -6.68 12.19
CA GLU A 267 7.82 -7.41 12.62
C GLU A 267 7.45 -8.74 13.28
N GLY A 268 7.78 -9.84 12.59
CA GLY A 268 7.51 -11.22 12.99
C GLY A 268 6.01 -11.59 12.92
N GLU A 269 5.66 -12.81 13.32
CA GLU A 269 4.28 -13.32 13.31
C GLU A 269 3.36 -12.61 14.33
N PRO A 270 2.05 -12.46 14.06
CA PRO A 270 1.10 -11.95 15.06
C PRO A 270 0.97 -12.90 16.26
N LEU A 271 0.96 -12.36 17.48
CA LEU A 271 0.78 -13.13 18.72
C LEU A 271 -0.61 -12.85 19.32
N LEU A 272 -1.30 -13.87 19.83
CA LEU A 272 -2.59 -13.71 20.50
C LEU A 272 -2.37 -13.39 21.99
N VAL A 273 -2.46 -12.12 22.37
CA VAL A 273 -2.10 -11.64 23.72
C VAL A 273 -3.11 -10.66 24.33
N TYR A 274 -4.16 -10.33 23.58
CA TYR A 274 -5.24 -9.47 24.03
C TYR A 274 -6.55 -10.25 24.07
N PRO A 275 -7.48 -9.92 24.97
CA PRO A 275 -8.82 -10.48 24.93
C PRO A 275 -9.52 -10.03 23.63
N PRO A 276 -10.13 -10.96 22.87
CA PRO A 276 -10.88 -10.60 21.67
C PRO A 276 -12.15 -9.84 22.05
N VAL A 277 -12.47 -8.79 21.29
CA VAL A 277 -13.71 -8.00 21.45
C VAL A 277 -14.72 -8.27 20.34
N ILE A 278 -14.28 -8.89 19.24
CA ILE A 278 -15.07 -9.29 18.08
C ILE A 278 -14.73 -10.75 17.76
N ASP A 279 -15.73 -11.52 17.33
CA ASP A 279 -15.53 -12.89 16.86
C ASP A 279 -14.77 -12.96 15.52
N SER A 280 -14.01 -14.03 15.33
CA SER A 280 -13.25 -14.26 14.09
C SER A 280 -14.14 -14.37 12.85
N GLY A 281 -15.32 -14.98 12.97
CA GLY A 281 -16.30 -15.12 11.90
C GLY A 281 -16.87 -13.76 11.47
N ASP A 282 -17.29 -12.95 12.43
CA ASP A 282 -17.79 -11.59 12.18
C ASP A 282 -16.76 -10.72 11.48
N TRP A 283 -15.50 -10.79 11.92
CA TRP A 283 -14.42 -10.03 11.29
C TRP A 283 -14.17 -10.46 9.84
N HIS A 284 -14.13 -11.77 9.57
CA HIS A 284 -13.99 -12.30 8.22
C HIS A 284 -15.17 -11.92 7.34
N ARG A 285 -16.40 -11.98 7.87
CA ARG A 285 -17.61 -11.58 7.14
C ARG A 285 -17.57 -10.10 6.76
N VAL A 286 -17.13 -9.22 7.66
CA VAL A 286 -16.92 -7.79 7.34
C VAL A 286 -15.85 -7.61 6.26
N GLN A 287 -14.76 -8.38 6.25
CA GLN A 287 -13.76 -8.27 5.17
C GLN A 287 -14.34 -8.72 3.82
N GLN A 288 -15.12 -9.81 3.79
CA GLN A 288 -15.81 -10.28 2.59
C GLN A 288 -16.78 -9.22 2.05
N LEU A 289 -17.65 -8.67 2.91
CA LEU A 289 -18.58 -7.59 2.54
C LEU A 289 -17.85 -6.36 1.97
N LYS A 290 -16.66 -6.05 2.48
CA LYS A 290 -15.83 -4.96 1.93
C LYS A 290 -15.23 -5.32 0.57
N GLN A 291 -14.86 -6.58 0.35
CA GLN A 291 -14.32 -7.05 -0.93
C GLN A 291 -15.41 -7.12 -2.01
N GLU A 292 -16.60 -7.61 -1.67
CA GLU A 292 -17.81 -7.57 -2.49
C GLU A 292 -18.20 -6.12 -2.85
N ARG A 293 -18.06 -5.17 -1.91
CA ARG A 293 -18.26 -3.74 -2.22
C ARG A 293 -17.16 -3.14 -3.08
N ARG A 294 -15.93 -3.69 -3.05
CA ARG A 294 -14.82 -3.22 -3.91
C ARG A 294 -14.95 -3.71 -5.35
N SER A 295 -15.56 -4.87 -5.58
CA SER A 295 -15.93 -5.32 -6.94
C SER A 295 -17.09 -4.50 -7.52
N LEU A 296 -17.83 -3.77 -6.67
CA LEU A 296 -18.77 -2.72 -7.06
C LEU A 296 -18.04 -1.36 -7.16
N THR A 297 -17.45 -1.05 -8.33
CA THR A 297 -16.75 0.22 -8.55
C THR A 297 -17.65 1.46 -8.37
N GLY A 298 -17.20 2.43 -7.57
CA GLY A 298 -17.66 3.83 -7.59
C GLY A 298 -18.70 4.23 -6.53
N ALA A 299 -19.16 5.49 -6.58
CA ALA A 299 -20.15 6.12 -5.68
C ALA A 299 -21.56 5.46 -5.69
N ALA A 300 -21.68 4.26 -6.26
CA ALA A 300 -22.88 3.44 -6.32
C ALA A 300 -23.10 2.57 -5.06
N ALA A 301 -22.14 2.51 -4.12
CA ALA A 301 -22.33 1.73 -2.89
C ALA A 301 -23.35 2.32 -1.89
N SER A 302 -23.95 3.48 -2.17
CA SER A 302 -24.94 4.12 -1.30
C SER A 302 -26.16 4.73 -2.01
N LYS A 303 -26.32 4.48 -3.32
CA LYS A 303 -27.49 4.88 -4.10
C LYS A 303 -27.77 3.78 -5.10
N GLU A 304 -29.05 3.50 -5.34
CA GLU A 304 -29.54 2.58 -6.38
C GLU A 304 -28.66 2.65 -7.62
N CYS A 305 -28.29 1.49 -8.18
CA CYS A 305 -27.50 1.41 -9.40
C CYS A 305 -28.23 2.15 -10.55
N VAL A 306 -27.85 3.40 -10.81
CA VAL A 306 -28.45 4.21 -11.88
C VAL A 306 -27.85 3.83 -13.25
N ASN A 307 -26.59 3.37 -13.27
CA ASN A 307 -25.88 2.98 -14.49
C ASN A 307 -25.56 1.48 -14.48
N VAL A 308 -26.28 0.70 -15.28
CA VAL A 308 -26.12 -0.77 -15.38
C VAL A 308 -24.77 -1.18 -15.98
N PHE A 309 -24.06 -0.27 -16.65
CA PHE A 309 -22.73 -0.54 -17.22
C PHE A 309 -21.58 -0.01 -16.34
N SER A 310 -21.88 0.41 -15.11
CA SER A 310 -20.88 0.93 -14.16
C SER A 310 -19.77 -0.09 -13.92
N GLY A 311 -18.53 0.30 -14.23
CA GLY A 311 -17.34 -0.55 -14.09
C GLY A 311 -17.01 -1.43 -15.30
N LEU A 312 -17.86 -1.46 -16.33
CA LEU A 312 -17.66 -2.26 -17.56
C LEU A 312 -17.37 -1.40 -18.78
N MET A 313 -18.13 -0.31 -18.97
CA MET A 313 -18.07 0.48 -20.20
C MET A 313 -16.84 1.40 -20.27
N ARG A 314 -16.10 1.29 -21.38
CA ARG A 314 -14.92 2.07 -21.72
C ARG A 314 -15.10 2.74 -23.08
N CYS A 315 -14.44 3.86 -23.25
CA CYS A 315 -14.27 4.49 -24.55
C CYS A 315 -13.22 3.73 -25.35
N ARG A 316 -13.26 3.78 -26.68
CA ARG A 316 -12.17 3.29 -27.55
C ARG A 316 -10.77 3.77 -27.16
N CYS A 317 -10.64 4.94 -26.52
CA CYS A 317 -9.35 5.42 -25.98
C CYS A 317 -8.89 4.67 -24.70
N GLY A 318 -9.56 3.59 -24.29
CA GLY A 318 -9.27 2.76 -23.11
C GLY A 318 -9.72 3.35 -21.76
N LYS A 319 -10.10 4.62 -21.72
CA LYS A 319 -10.55 5.30 -20.49
C LYS A 319 -12.02 4.97 -20.18
N PRO A 320 -12.41 4.90 -18.90
CA PRO A 320 -13.78 4.58 -18.51
C PRO A 320 -14.76 5.68 -18.91
N LEU A 321 -15.97 5.28 -19.33
CA LEU A 321 -17.06 6.20 -19.60
C LEU A 321 -17.75 6.60 -18.30
N ARG A 322 -18.00 7.90 -18.13
CA ARG A 322 -18.68 8.46 -16.97
C ARG A 322 -20.15 8.71 -17.29
N TYR A 323 -21.02 8.25 -16.38
CA TYR A 323 -22.42 8.63 -16.35
C TYR A 323 -22.58 10.08 -15.86
N ALA A 324 -23.16 10.92 -16.70
CA ALA A 324 -23.45 12.32 -16.42
C ALA A 324 -24.97 12.51 -16.35
N ASN A 325 -25.46 12.79 -15.14
CA ASN A 325 -26.85 13.15 -14.89
C ASN A 325 -26.89 14.64 -14.49
N ARG A 326 -27.45 15.48 -15.36
CA ARG A 326 -27.59 16.93 -15.15
C ARG A 326 -29.08 17.26 -14.99
N LYS A 327 -29.39 18.20 -14.10
CA LYS A 327 -30.77 18.67 -13.89
C LYS A 327 -31.37 19.15 -15.23
N ASN A 328 -32.59 18.70 -15.55
CA ASN A 328 -33.33 19.02 -16.79
C ASN A 328 -32.63 18.61 -18.10
N LYS A 329 -31.74 17.62 -18.08
CA LYS A 329 -31.14 17.05 -19.29
C LYS A 329 -31.17 15.53 -19.25
N THR A 330 -31.39 14.91 -20.40
CA THR A 330 -31.33 13.46 -20.54
C THR A 330 -29.96 12.94 -20.11
N PRO A 331 -29.88 11.87 -19.30
CA PRO A 331 -28.61 11.32 -18.87
C PRO A 331 -27.75 10.88 -20.04
N SER A 332 -26.44 11.02 -19.88
CA SER A 332 -25.49 10.70 -20.95
C SER A 332 -24.21 10.04 -20.46
N LEU A 333 -23.52 9.37 -21.37
CA LEU A 333 -22.17 8.86 -21.20
C LEU A 333 -21.17 9.81 -21.85
N CYS A 334 -20.09 10.08 -21.13
CA CYS A 334 -19.01 10.95 -21.59
C CYS A 334 -17.65 10.34 -21.24
N CYS A 335 -16.67 10.48 -22.13
CA CYS A 335 -15.31 10.02 -21.85
C CYS A 335 -14.68 10.85 -20.73
N ARG A 336 -14.01 10.17 -19.79
CA ARG A 336 -13.38 10.84 -18.63
C ARG A 336 -12.36 11.91 -19.03
N THR A 337 -11.72 11.76 -20.18
CA THR A 337 -10.71 12.69 -20.72
C THR A 337 -11.23 14.10 -20.96
N ILE A 338 -12.55 14.28 -21.14
CA ILE A 338 -13.19 15.61 -21.29
C ILE A 338 -12.86 16.55 -20.12
N ASN A 339 -12.70 16.01 -18.91
CA ASN A 339 -12.33 16.79 -17.73
C ASN A 339 -10.81 16.90 -17.50
N GLU A 340 -10.02 16.08 -18.20
CA GLU A 340 -8.56 16.00 -18.04
C GLU A 340 -7.82 16.82 -19.11
N GLY A 341 -8.54 17.54 -19.99
CA GLY A 341 -7.95 18.42 -21.01
C GLY A 341 -7.18 17.69 -22.11
N THR A 342 -7.34 16.36 -22.22
CA THR A 342 -6.64 15.52 -23.20
C THR A 342 -7.47 15.30 -24.46
N ASP A 343 -6.81 15.29 -25.62
CA ASP A 343 -7.45 15.07 -26.92
C ASP A 343 -7.88 13.61 -27.09
N CYS A 344 -9.12 13.33 -26.71
CA CYS A 344 -9.85 12.18 -27.17
C CYS A 344 -10.77 12.62 -28.31
N SER A 345 -10.72 11.97 -29.46
CA SER A 345 -11.63 12.23 -30.59
C SER A 345 -13.11 12.03 -30.23
N TYR A 346 -13.39 11.31 -29.13
CA TYR A 346 -14.72 10.95 -28.63
C TYR A 346 -15.27 11.95 -27.58
N ARG A 347 -15.25 13.26 -27.88
CA ARG A 347 -15.76 14.34 -26.99
C ARG A 347 -17.29 14.47 -26.92
N ARG A 348 -18.05 13.81 -27.82
CA ARG A 348 -19.50 13.93 -27.84
C ARG A 348 -20.16 13.12 -26.72
N SER A 349 -21.17 13.72 -26.10
CA SER A 349 -22.03 13.10 -25.09
C SER A 349 -23.01 12.16 -25.77
N ILE A 350 -23.10 10.92 -25.29
CA ILE A 350 -23.96 9.87 -25.87
C ILE A 350 -25.15 9.67 -24.95
N LEU A 351 -26.37 9.65 -25.49
CA LEU A 351 -27.59 9.48 -24.68
C LEU A 351 -27.62 8.09 -24.04
N TYR A 352 -27.63 8.07 -22.71
CA TYR A 352 -27.56 6.83 -21.93
C TYR A 352 -28.75 5.88 -22.17
N PRO A 353 -30.02 6.35 -22.21
CA PRO A 353 -31.17 5.45 -22.35
C PRO A 353 -31.15 4.60 -23.62
N ILE A 354 -30.57 5.13 -24.70
CA ILE A 354 -30.53 4.45 -25.99
C ILE A 354 -29.47 3.36 -25.99
N ILE A 355 -28.28 3.68 -25.50
CA ILE A 355 -27.21 2.68 -25.34
C ILE A 355 -27.65 1.60 -24.34
N GLU A 356 -28.35 1.97 -23.26
CA GLU A 356 -28.93 1.02 -22.30
C GLU A 356 -29.89 0.05 -22.99
N ALA A 357 -30.88 0.56 -23.73
CA ALA A 357 -31.83 -0.29 -24.44
C ALA A 357 -31.14 -1.17 -25.49
N MET A 358 -30.31 -0.59 -26.36
CA MET A 358 -29.69 -1.31 -27.47
C MET A 358 -28.76 -2.44 -27.00
N VAL A 359 -27.86 -2.13 -26.06
CA VAL A 359 -26.88 -3.13 -25.58
C VAL A 359 -27.58 -4.22 -24.77
N LEU A 360 -28.54 -3.87 -23.91
CA LEU A 360 -29.26 -4.88 -23.13
C LEU A 360 -30.12 -5.77 -24.01
N THR A 361 -30.86 -5.21 -24.97
CA THR A 361 -31.67 -6.00 -25.91
C THR A 361 -30.78 -6.91 -26.76
N ALA A 362 -29.69 -6.37 -27.32
CA ALA A 362 -28.74 -7.15 -28.11
C ALA A 362 -28.16 -8.32 -27.31
N LEU A 363 -27.64 -8.07 -26.10
CA LEU A 363 -27.06 -9.12 -25.25
C LEU A 363 -28.11 -10.10 -24.74
N SER A 364 -29.36 -9.69 -24.54
CA SER A 364 -30.44 -10.58 -24.09
C SER A 364 -30.96 -11.53 -25.17
N GLY A 365 -30.82 -11.15 -26.45
CA GLY A 365 -31.30 -11.92 -27.60
C GLY A 365 -30.30 -12.94 -28.13
N LEU A 366 -29.11 -13.07 -27.53
CA LEU A 366 -28.08 -14.00 -27.99
C LEU A 366 -28.25 -15.40 -27.37
N ASP A 367 -28.14 -16.42 -28.21
CA ASP A 367 -27.97 -17.80 -27.75
C ASP A 367 -26.48 -18.07 -27.49
N TYR A 368 -26.07 -17.85 -26.26
CA TYR A 368 -24.69 -18.05 -25.81
C TYR A 368 -24.23 -19.52 -25.86
N SER A 369 -25.17 -20.47 -25.88
CA SER A 369 -24.84 -21.90 -26.00
C SER A 369 -24.37 -22.25 -27.42
N ALA A 370 -24.99 -21.62 -28.44
CA ALA A 370 -24.61 -21.78 -29.84
C ALA A 370 -23.37 -20.96 -30.22
N LEU A 371 -23.13 -19.80 -29.58
CA LEU A 371 -21.99 -18.92 -29.88
C LEU A 371 -20.66 -19.39 -29.28
N PHE A 372 -20.71 -20.17 -28.19
CA PHE A 372 -19.51 -20.59 -27.44
C PHE A 372 -19.51 -22.09 -27.11
N PRO A 373 -19.57 -22.99 -28.11
CA PRO A 373 -19.49 -24.44 -27.87
C PRO A 373 -18.15 -24.86 -27.21
N ASP A 374 -17.04 -24.20 -27.57
CA ASP A 374 -15.67 -24.62 -27.21
C ASP A 374 -15.20 -24.14 -25.82
N GLY A 375 -15.94 -23.24 -25.15
CA GLY A 375 -15.52 -22.67 -23.87
C GLY A 375 -15.42 -23.74 -22.76
N LYS A 376 -16.29 -24.75 -22.81
CA LYS A 376 -16.24 -25.90 -21.90
C LYS A 376 -15.06 -26.83 -22.21
N GLU A 377 -14.68 -26.95 -23.48
CA GLU A 377 -13.61 -27.85 -23.92
C GLU A 377 -12.24 -27.31 -23.52
N VAL A 378 -11.95 -26.03 -23.78
CA VAL A 378 -10.70 -25.37 -23.37
C VAL A 378 -10.51 -25.39 -21.84
N MET A 379 -11.60 -25.21 -21.07
CA MET A 379 -11.54 -25.28 -19.61
C MET A 379 -11.39 -26.71 -19.10
N ARG A 380 -11.92 -27.71 -19.81
CA ARG A 380 -11.72 -29.13 -19.52
C ARG A 380 -10.28 -29.54 -19.78
N GLU A 381 -9.68 -29.11 -20.89
CA GLU A 381 -8.27 -29.32 -21.19
C GLU A 381 -7.34 -28.71 -20.12
N LYS A 382 -7.63 -27.47 -19.69
CA LYS A 382 -6.89 -26.82 -18.59
C LYS A 382 -7.03 -27.58 -17.27
N LYS A 383 -8.23 -28.07 -16.96
CA LYS A 383 -8.47 -28.91 -15.78
C LYS A 383 -7.61 -30.18 -15.84
N GLU A 384 -7.66 -30.90 -16.96
CA GLU A 384 -6.88 -32.14 -17.15
C GLU A 384 -5.37 -31.89 -17.05
N SER A 385 -4.87 -30.79 -17.63
CA SER A 385 -3.46 -30.38 -17.52
C SER A 385 -3.05 -30.10 -16.07
N LEU A 386 -3.88 -29.38 -15.30
CA LEU A 386 -3.61 -29.07 -13.89
C LEU A 386 -3.68 -30.32 -13.00
N GLU A 387 -4.62 -31.24 -13.25
CA GLU A 387 -4.72 -32.53 -12.56
C GLU A 387 -3.47 -33.38 -12.81
N SER A 388 -2.99 -33.45 -14.06
CA SER A 388 -1.73 -34.12 -14.42
C SER A 388 -0.51 -33.49 -13.71
N ARG A 389 -0.44 -32.16 -13.67
CA ARG A 389 0.63 -31.43 -12.97
C ARG A 389 0.59 -31.70 -11.46
N LEU A 390 -0.59 -31.72 -10.84
CA LEU A 390 -0.73 -32.05 -9.42
C LEU A 390 -0.26 -33.47 -9.11
N ALA A 391 -0.65 -34.45 -9.93
CA ALA A 391 -0.18 -35.84 -9.77
C ALA A 391 1.36 -35.93 -9.85
N SER A 392 1.99 -35.17 -10.74
CA SER A 392 3.46 -35.13 -10.85
C SER A 392 4.13 -34.53 -9.60
N LEU A 393 3.58 -33.44 -9.05
CA LEU A 393 4.09 -32.79 -7.82
C LEU A 393 3.85 -33.65 -6.58
N GLU A 394 2.75 -34.41 -6.53
CA GLU A 394 2.49 -35.39 -5.48
C GLU A 394 3.51 -36.54 -5.51
N ALA A 395 3.81 -37.07 -6.70
CA ALA A 395 4.85 -38.09 -6.84
C ALA A 395 6.23 -37.55 -6.43
N GLU A 396 6.57 -36.31 -6.80
CA GLU A 396 7.82 -35.65 -6.42
C GLU A 396 7.92 -35.43 -4.90
N THR A 397 6.87 -34.91 -4.27
CA THR A 397 6.83 -34.72 -2.81
C THR A 397 6.95 -36.05 -2.05
N GLN A 398 6.32 -37.12 -2.54
CA GLN A 398 6.50 -38.46 -1.96
C GLN A 398 7.94 -38.97 -2.13
N ARG A 399 8.55 -38.79 -3.31
CA ARG A 399 9.94 -39.19 -3.57
C ARG A 399 10.92 -38.45 -2.66
N LEU A 400 10.78 -37.13 -2.51
CA LEU A 400 11.62 -36.31 -1.63
C LEU A 400 11.42 -36.68 -0.16
N THR A 401 10.19 -36.96 0.27
CA THR A 401 9.91 -37.43 1.63
C THR A 401 10.58 -38.78 1.92
N ARG A 402 10.51 -39.73 0.98
CA ARG A 402 11.20 -41.03 1.10
C ARG A 402 12.72 -40.86 1.14
N ARG A 403 13.28 -39.95 0.31
CA ARG A 403 14.72 -39.64 0.30
C ARG A 403 15.18 -39.07 1.64
N ARG A 404 14.42 -38.11 2.20
CA ARG A 404 14.67 -37.53 3.52
C ARG A 404 14.64 -38.60 4.61
N GLN A 405 13.60 -39.44 4.62
CA GLN A 405 13.45 -40.49 5.63
C GLN A 405 14.62 -41.48 5.56
N LYS A 406 14.96 -41.97 4.36
CA LYS A 406 16.09 -42.88 4.18
C LYS A 406 17.42 -42.28 4.67
N ALA A 407 17.64 -40.99 4.43
CA ALA A 407 18.84 -40.30 4.90
C ALA A 407 18.87 -40.22 6.43
N LEU A 408 17.74 -39.91 7.08
CA LEU A 408 17.62 -39.90 8.55
C LEU A 408 17.81 -41.30 9.15
N ASP A 409 17.19 -42.34 8.59
CA ASP A 409 17.34 -43.71 9.06
C ASP A 409 18.82 -44.15 8.98
N THR A 410 19.49 -43.84 7.86
CA THR A 410 20.92 -44.16 7.66
C THR A 410 21.83 -43.37 8.64
N MET A 411 21.40 -42.21 9.12
CA MET A 411 22.15 -41.45 10.13
C MET A 411 22.03 -42.06 11.53
N LEU A 412 20.87 -42.66 11.87
CA LEU A 412 20.66 -43.27 13.18
C LEU A 412 21.51 -44.54 13.36
N ASP A 413 21.76 -45.27 12.27
CA ASP A 413 22.42 -46.57 12.28
C ASP A 413 23.95 -46.50 12.07
N ASN A 414 24.56 -45.30 12.03
CA ASN A 414 25.93 -45.14 11.55
C ASN A 414 26.82 -44.28 12.46
N GLU A 415 28.00 -44.77 12.80
CA GLU A 415 28.98 -44.11 13.68
C GLU A 415 30.08 -43.36 12.92
N ASN A 416 30.04 -43.33 11.59
CA ASN A 416 31.03 -42.61 10.78
C ASN A 416 30.71 -41.11 10.65
N GLU A 417 31.52 -40.28 11.31
CA GLU A 417 31.37 -38.82 11.38
C GLU A 417 31.39 -38.12 10.00
N ALA A 418 32.19 -38.62 9.04
CA ALA A 418 32.25 -38.04 7.70
C ALA A 418 30.96 -38.34 6.89
N LEU A 419 30.40 -39.53 7.07
CA LEU A 419 29.16 -39.95 6.42
C LEU A 419 27.94 -39.26 7.05
N GLU A 420 27.94 -39.09 8.38
CA GLU A 420 26.91 -38.34 9.09
C GLU A 420 26.82 -36.89 8.59
N LYS A 421 27.96 -36.22 8.41
CA LYS A 421 28.00 -34.85 7.86
C LYS A 421 27.44 -34.77 6.44
N ALA A 422 27.75 -35.74 5.59
CA ALA A 422 27.22 -35.82 4.22
C ALA A 422 25.70 -36.06 4.20
N LEU A 423 25.21 -36.94 5.09
CA LEU A 423 23.78 -37.23 5.23
C LEU A 423 22.99 -36.04 5.78
N ARG A 424 23.53 -35.27 6.73
CA ARG A 424 22.94 -34.00 7.19
C ARG A 424 22.74 -33.01 6.04
N GLY A 425 23.74 -32.88 5.15
CA GLY A 425 23.62 -32.06 3.94
C GLY A 425 22.48 -32.56 3.03
N ALA A 426 22.43 -33.88 2.77
CA ALA A 426 21.38 -34.46 1.95
C ALA A 426 19.96 -34.33 2.54
N VAL A 427 19.82 -34.31 3.88
CA VAL A 427 18.55 -34.03 4.57
C VAL A 427 18.14 -32.58 4.35
N LEU A 428 19.05 -31.62 4.53
CA LEU A 428 18.77 -30.19 4.32
C LEU A 428 18.35 -29.92 2.86
N ASP A 429 19.08 -30.48 1.89
CA ASP A 429 18.74 -30.36 0.46
C ASP A 429 17.36 -30.94 0.15
N ALA A 430 17.03 -32.09 0.76
CA ALA A 430 15.72 -32.72 0.59
C ALA A 430 14.60 -31.92 1.25
N GLU A 431 14.85 -31.27 2.39
CA GLU A 431 13.89 -30.40 3.07
C GLU A 431 13.61 -29.12 2.28
N GLU A 432 14.64 -28.49 1.72
CA GLU A 432 14.49 -27.31 0.85
C GLU A 432 13.69 -27.65 -0.40
N ALA A 433 14.05 -28.73 -1.09
CA ALA A 433 13.32 -29.21 -2.27
C ALA A 433 11.87 -29.59 -1.93
N LEU A 434 11.63 -30.23 -0.79
CA LEU A 434 10.28 -30.57 -0.32
C LEU A 434 9.45 -29.30 -0.03
N GLY A 435 10.07 -28.27 0.55
CA GLY A 435 9.45 -26.97 0.77
C GLY A 435 9.01 -26.32 -0.53
N ALA A 436 9.90 -26.26 -1.52
CA ALA A 436 9.59 -25.71 -2.84
C ALA A 436 8.46 -26.47 -3.55
N ALA A 437 8.52 -27.81 -3.57
CA ALA A 437 7.50 -28.65 -4.20
C ALA A 437 6.13 -28.52 -3.52
N LYS A 438 6.07 -28.35 -2.19
CA LYS A 438 4.81 -28.11 -1.46
C LYS A 438 4.18 -26.77 -1.83
N VAL A 439 4.98 -25.72 -1.97
CA VAL A 439 4.50 -24.38 -2.39
C VAL A 439 3.94 -24.42 -3.80
N GLU A 440 4.64 -25.07 -4.75
CA GLU A 440 4.15 -25.21 -6.12
C GLU A 440 2.87 -26.06 -6.20
N ARG A 441 2.76 -27.10 -5.37
CA ARG A 441 1.53 -27.89 -5.26
C ARG A 441 0.36 -27.04 -4.75
N GLU A 442 0.57 -26.24 -3.70
CA GLU A 442 -0.48 -25.36 -3.15
C GLU A 442 -0.98 -24.35 -4.18
N LYS A 443 -0.07 -23.76 -4.98
CA LYS A 443 -0.43 -22.89 -6.11
C LYS A 443 -1.27 -23.63 -7.15
N ALA A 444 -0.83 -24.80 -7.59
CA ALA A 444 -1.55 -25.60 -8.58
C ALA A 444 -2.94 -26.05 -8.08
N THR A 445 -3.07 -26.39 -6.80
CA THR A 445 -4.37 -26.71 -6.17
C THR A 445 -5.30 -25.49 -6.17
N GLN A 446 -4.78 -24.31 -5.86
CA GLN A 446 -5.54 -23.07 -5.88
C GLN A 446 -6.01 -22.72 -7.30
N GLU A 447 -5.13 -22.85 -8.30
CA GLU A 447 -5.46 -22.66 -9.72
C GLU A 447 -6.55 -23.64 -10.19
N LEU A 448 -6.45 -24.92 -9.82
CA LEU A 448 -7.48 -25.92 -10.14
C LEU A 448 -8.82 -25.58 -9.48
N ALA A 449 -8.82 -25.12 -8.22
CA ALA A 449 -10.01 -24.69 -7.51
C ALA A 449 -10.67 -23.44 -8.12
N ASP A 450 -9.88 -22.54 -8.72
CA ASP A 450 -10.39 -21.41 -9.50
C ASP A 450 -11.03 -21.90 -10.81
N VAL A 451 -10.35 -22.77 -11.57
CA VAL A 451 -10.89 -23.35 -12.82
C VAL A 451 -12.18 -24.13 -12.58
N LEU A 452 -12.26 -24.93 -11.51
CA LEU A 452 -13.48 -25.69 -11.17
C LEU A 452 -14.64 -24.76 -10.80
N ARG A 453 -14.36 -23.63 -10.11
CA ARG A 453 -15.38 -22.59 -9.83
C ARG A 453 -15.84 -21.89 -11.10
N GLU A 454 -14.95 -21.67 -12.06
CA GLU A 454 -15.32 -21.12 -13.37
C GLU A 454 -16.15 -22.12 -14.18
N LEU A 455 -15.82 -23.41 -14.11
CA LEU A 455 -16.54 -24.48 -14.81
C LEU A 455 -17.96 -24.64 -14.26
N SER A 456 -18.14 -24.59 -12.94
CA SER A 456 -19.47 -24.65 -12.31
C SER A 456 -20.31 -23.41 -12.61
N ARG A 457 -19.68 -22.22 -12.62
CA ARG A 457 -20.36 -20.99 -13.05
C ARG A 457 -20.75 -21.06 -14.51
N ALA A 458 -19.89 -21.53 -15.40
CA ALA A 458 -20.20 -21.67 -16.82
C ALA A 458 -21.40 -22.61 -17.07
N THR A 459 -21.59 -23.65 -16.25
CA THR A 459 -22.77 -24.53 -16.34
C THR A 459 -24.08 -23.85 -15.89
N ASP A 460 -24.06 -22.97 -14.90
CA ASP A 460 -25.26 -22.25 -14.42
C ASP A 460 -25.57 -20.97 -15.22
N THR A 461 -24.57 -20.37 -15.88
CA THR A 461 -24.68 -19.01 -16.44
C THR A 461 -25.05 -18.90 -17.91
N HIS A 462 -25.05 -20.01 -18.68
CA HIS A 462 -25.54 -19.98 -20.08
C HIS A 462 -27.02 -19.54 -20.20
N VAL A 463 -27.76 -19.49 -19.09
CA VAL A 463 -29.15 -19.02 -18.99
C VAL A 463 -29.26 -17.54 -18.53
N SER A 464 -28.19 -16.91 -18.02
CA SER A 464 -28.30 -15.71 -17.15
C SER A 464 -28.39 -14.35 -17.84
N LEU A 465 -28.04 -14.21 -19.13
CA LEU A 465 -28.22 -12.94 -19.85
C LEU A 465 -29.57 -12.87 -20.59
N GLN A 466 -30.25 -14.01 -20.77
CA GLN A 466 -31.62 -14.02 -21.26
C GLN A 466 -32.53 -13.33 -20.22
N GLY A 467 -33.28 -12.32 -20.66
CA GLY A 467 -34.20 -11.58 -19.80
C GLY A 467 -33.60 -10.45 -18.96
N VAL A 468 -32.30 -10.14 -19.03
CA VAL A 468 -31.73 -8.99 -18.30
C VAL A 468 -32.37 -7.66 -18.68
N ALA A 469 -32.86 -7.54 -19.92
CA ALA A 469 -33.61 -6.37 -20.38
C ALA A 469 -34.94 -6.20 -19.62
N ALA A 470 -35.64 -7.30 -19.30
CA ALA A 470 -36.88 -7.28 -18.53
C ALA A 470 -36.62 -6.98 -17.04
N MET A 471 -35.49 -7.48 -16.51
CA MET A 471 -35.12 -7.27 -15.10
C MET A 471 -34.87 -5.82 -14.73
N VAL A 472 -34.60 -4.91 -15.69
CA VAL A 472 -34.31 -3.48 -15.38
C VAL A 472 -35.45 -2.81 -14.62
N GLN A 473 -36.71 -3.21 -14.87
CA GLN A 473 -37.91 -2.61 -14.29
C GLN A 473 -38.28 -3.18 -12.90
N GLU A 474 -37.58 -4.22 -12.43
CA GLU A 474 -37.83 -4.84 -11.13
C GLU A 474 -37.20 -4.03 -9.97
N THR A 475 -37.68 -4.25 -8.75
CA THR A 475 -37.07 -3.68 -7.54
C THR A 475 -35.61 -4.13 -7.40
N ARG A 476 -34.67 -3.17 -7.33
CA ARG A 476 -33.21 -3.41 -7.42
C ARG A 476 -32.78 -4.15 -8.70
N GLY A 477 -33.61 -4.16 -9.74
CA GLY A 477 -33.38 -4.82 -11.01
C GLY A 477 -32.08 -4.39 -11.69
N ARG A 478 -31.80 -3.09 -11.70
CA ARG A 478 -30.55 -2.52 -12.25
C ARG A 478 -29.27 -2.99 -11.54
N GLU A 479 -29.33 -3.30 -10.25
CA GLU A 479 -28.19 -3.87 -9.52
C GLU A 479 -27.92 -5.31 -9.97
N ARG A 480 -28.99 -6.10 -10.10
CA ARG A 480 -28.93 -7.49 -10.58
C ARG A 480 -28.44 -7.55 -12.03
N VAL A 481 -28.91 -6.65 -12.90
CA VAL A 481 -28.41 -6.53 -14.28
C VAL A 481 -26.93 -6.17 -14.31
N ASN A 482 -26.47 -5.20 -13.51
CA ASN A 482 -25.04 -4.88 -13.45
C ASN A 482 -24.19 -6.07 -12.96
N ALA A 483 -24.67 -6.82 -11.98
CA ALA A 483 -24.01 -8.01 -11.48
C ALA A 483 -23.91 -9.11 -12.55
N ALA A 484 -25.03 -9.41 -13.24
CA ALA A 484 -25.06 -10.39 -14.32
C ALA A 484 -24.13 -10.00 -15.49
N LEU A 485 -24.15 -8.73 -15.90
CA LEU A 485 -23.23 -8.22 -16.92
C LEU A 485 -21.76 -8.35 -16.49
N LYS A 486 -21.44 -8.07 -15.22
CA LYS A 486 -20.05 -8.17 -14.72
C LYS A 486 -19.57 -9.59 -14.59
N ASP A 487 -20.47 -10.51 -14.25
CA ASP A 487 -20.17 -11.93 -14.18
C ASP A 487 -19.77 -12.44 -15.56
N GLN A 488 -20.52 -12.09 -16.60
CA GLN A 488 -20.33 -12.60 -17.95
C GLN A 488 -19.31 -11.82 -18.80
N LEU A 489 -19.18 -10.51 -18.58
CA LEU A 489 -18.33 -9.62 -19.41
C LEU A 489 -17.12 -9.11 -18.63
N SER A 490 -15.95 -9.13 -19.27
CA SER A 490 -14.73 -8.50 -18.76
C SER A 490 -14.68 -7.02 -19.12
N SER A 491 -15.18 -6.64 -20.30
CA SER A 491 -15.23 -5.24 -20.74
C SER A 491 -16.29 -4.99 -21.82
N LEU A 492 -16.75 -3.74 -21.89
CA LEU A 492 -17.56 -3.20 -22.99
C LEU A 492 -16.82 -1.97 -23.54
N VAL A 493 -16.40 -1.99 -24.80
CA VAL A 493 -15.73 -0.86 -25.46
C VAL A 493 -16.67 -0.22 -26.45
N LEU A 494 -17.04 1.04 -26.20
CA LEU A 494 -17.94 1.82 -27.04
C LEU A 494 -17.15 2.71 -28.02
N ASP A 495 -17.38 2.51 -29.31
CA ASP A 495 -17.03 3.42 -30.40
C ASP A 495 -18.28 4.20 -30.83
N ALA A 496 -18.33 5.46 -30.40
CA ALA A 496 -19.46 6.34 -30.67
C ALA A 496 -19.52 6.90 -32.09
N GLN A 497 -18.42 6.84 -32.86
CA GLN A 497 -18.38 7.31 -34.25
C GLN A 497 -18.64 6.16 -35.22
N GLY A 498 -18.09 4.99 -34.94
CA GLY A 498 -18.30 3.77 -35.72
C GLY A 498 -19.62 3.07 -35.44
N GLY A 499 -20.31 3.47 -34.37
CA GLY A 499 -21.56 2.82 -33.98
C GLY A 499 -21.32 1.38 -33.52
N THR A 500 -20.28 1.10 -32.73
CA THR A 500 -19.98 -0.28 -32.30
C THR A 500 -19.71 -0.39 -30.81
N VAL A 501 -20.24 -1.44 -30.18
CA VAL A 501 -19.91 -1.88 -28.82
C VAL A 501 -19.21 -3.22 -28.97
N GLU A 502 -17.93 -3.25 -28.65
CA GLU A 502 -17.18 -4.49 -28.54
C GLU A 502 -17.37 -5.04 -27.12
N ALA A 503 -18.01 -6.19 -27.00
CA ALA A 503 -18.21 -6.89 -25.74
C ALA A 503 -17.21 -8.04 -25.62
N THR A 504 -16.41 -8.04 -24.55
CA THR A 504 -15.45 -9.12 -24.28
C THR A 504 -16.00 -10.03 -23.19
N MET A 505 -16.14 -11.32 -23.50
CA MET A 505 -16.59 -12.33 -22.55
C MET A 505 -15.51 -12.60 -21.50
N ARG A 506 -15.88 -12.66 -20.23
CA ARG A 506 -14.93 -12.87 -19.12
C ARG A 506 -14.28 -14.25 -19.17
N HIS A 507 -15.07 -15.29 -19.40
CA HIS A 507 -14.62 -16.67 -19.30
C HIS A 507 -13.87 -17.15 -20.55
N THR A 508 -14.31 -16.75 -21.75
CA THR A 508 -13.70 -17.22 -23.01
C THR A 508 -12.70 -16.22 -23.60
N GLN A 509 -12.67 -14.98 -23.11
CA GLN A 509 -11.94 -13.86 -23.72
C GLN A 509 -12.30 -13.59 -25.19
N ARG A 510 -13.36 -14.22 -25.71
CA ARG A 510 -13.86 -13.99 -27.06
C ARG A 510 -14.58 -12.64 -27.13
N GLN A 511 -14.42 -11.98 -28.26
CA GLN A 511 -15.06 -10.70 -28.55
C GLN A 511 -16.36 -10.92 -29.33
N LEU A 512 -17.36 -10.11 -28.99
CA LEU A 512 -18.65 -9.99 -29.65
C LEU A 512 -18.78 -8.54 -30.12
N ASP A 513 -18.96 -8.32 -31.41
CA ASP A 513 -19.09 -6.97 -31.95
C ASP A 513 -20.56 -6.65 -32.14
N VAL A 514 -21.08 -5.74 -31.33
CA VAL A 514 -22.46 -5.25 -31.43
C VAL A 514 -22.42 -3.94 -32.20
N HIS A 515 -22.79 -3.98 -33.48
CA HIS A 515 -22.95 -2.77 -34.27
C HIS A 515 -24.33 -2.15 -33.99
N PHE A 516 -24.37 -0.83 -33.95
CA PHE A 516 -25.55 -0.03 -33.72
C PHE A 516 -25.55 1.19 -34.65
N GLU A 517 -26.68 1.44 -35.29
CA GLU A 517 -26.90 2.64 -36.09
C GLU A 517 -27.96 3.51 -35.40
N LEU A 518 -27.63 4.77 -35.17
CA LEU A 518 -28.55 5.75 -34.62
C LEU A 518 -29.29 6.45 -35.77
N GLN A 519 -30.61 6.36 -35.80
CA GLN A 519 -31.42 7.10 -36.77
C GLN A 519 -31.51 8.59 -36.41
N THR A 520 -31.75 9.44 -37.41
CA THR A 520 -31.79 10.90 -37.29
C THR A 520 -32.67 11.37 -36.14
N GLY A 521 -32.12 12.24 -35.28
CA GLY A 521 -32.77 12.71 -34.05
C GLY A 521 -32.38 11.94 -32.79
N GLY A 522 -31.66 10.82 -32.91
CA GLY A 522 -31.10 10.08 -31.77
C GLY A 522 -32.17 9.63 -30.79
N LYS A 523 -33.34 9.21 -31.27
CA LYS A 523 -34.44 8.63 -30.46
C LYS A 523 -34.78 7.18 -30.84
N GLN A 524 -34.27 6.71 -31.98
CA GLN A 524 -34.42 5.33 -32.48
C GLN A 524 -33.07 4.84 -33.01
N GLY A 525 -32.80 3.54 -32.88
CA GLY A 525 -31.62 2.91 -33.45
C GLY A 525 -31.82 1.43 -33.75
N SER A 526 -31.08 0.92 -34.73
CA SER A 526 -30.98 -0.51 -35.05
C SER A 526 -29.69 -1.08 -34.47
N TRP A 527 -29.68 -2.36 -34.14
CA TRP A 527 -28.49 -3.08 -33.71
C TRP A 527 -28.37 -4.41 -34.47
N ARG A 528 -27.13 -4.83 -34.68
CA ARG A 528 -26.77 -6.14 -35.26
C ARG A 528 -25.54 -6.67 -34.53
N VAL A 529 -25.58 -7.93 -34.13
CA VAL A 529 -24.46 -8.62 -33.48
C VAL A 529 -23.72 -9.41 -34.54
N VAL A 530 -22.41 -9.17 -34.61
CA VAL A 530 -21.48 -9.87 -35.50
C VAL A 530 -20.51 -10.67 -34.64
N VAL A 531 -20.39 -11.95 -34.94
CA VAL A 531 -19.45 -12.87 -34.28
C VAL A 531 -18.62 -13.54 -35.36
N ASN A 532 -17.29 -13.43 -35.28
CA ASN A 532 -16.36 -13.96 -36.29
C ASN A 532 -16.72 -13.53 -37.73
N GLY A 533 -17.18 -12.29 -37.92
CA GLY A 533 -17.54 -11.74 -39.23
C GLY A 533 -18.91 -12.18 -39.79
N LYS A 534 -19.69 -12.99 -39.07
CA LYS A 534 -21.06 -13.37 -39.45
C LYS A 534 -22.09 -12.68 -38.55
N GLU A 535 -23.16 -12.17 -39.15
CA GLU A 535 -24.30 -11.62 -38.41
C GLU A 535 -25.08 -12.76 -37.73
N THR A 536 -25.23 -12.68 -36.41
CA THR A 536 -25.88 -13.72 -35.59
C THR A 536 -27.22 -13.29 -35.03
N ALA A 537 -27.47 -11.99 -34.88
CA ALA A 537 -28.73 -11.43 -34.42
C ALA A 537 -28.87 -9.96 -34.84
N SER A 538 -30.08 -9.48 -35.09
CA SER A 538 -30.35 -8.06 -35.32
C SER A 538 -31.72 -7.65 -34.79
N GLY A 539 -31.91 -6.35 -34.54
CA GLY A 539 -33.14 -5.80 -34.00
C GLY A 539 -33.15 -4.27 -33.97
N ALA A 540 -34.22 -3.68 -33.46
CA ALA A 540 -34.36 -2.23 -33.30
C ALA A 540 -34.76 -1.88 -31.86
N ALA A 541 -34.31 -0.74 -31.37
CA ALA A 541 -34.68 -0.20 -30.07
C ALA A 541 -35.01 1.30 -30.19
N GLY A 542 -36.08 1.71 -29.53
CA GLY A 542 -36.52 3.11 -29.48
C GLY A 542 -36.66 3.62 -28.05
N TYR A 543 -36.37 4.89 -27.83
CA TYR A 543 -36.60 5.58 -26.56
C TYR A 543 -37.78 6.54 -26.70
N ARG A 544 -38.83 6.35 -25.89
CA ARG A 544 -39.90 7.35 -25.68
C ARG A 544 -39.62 8.08 -24.36
N GLU A 545 -39.60 9.41 -24.39
CA GLU A 545 -39.55 10.23 -23.17
C GLU A 545 -40.86 10.02 -22.40
N ALA A 546 -40.77 9.72 -21.11
CA ALA A 546 -41.94 9.66 -20.24
C ALA A 546 -42.47 11.10 -20.07
N GLY A 547 -43.60 11.41 -20.74
CA GLY A 547 -44.30 12.69 -20.59
C GLY A 547 -44.59 13.49 -21.87
N ALA A 548 -44.54 12.89 -23.06
CA ALA A 548 -45.10 13.52 -24.27
C ALA A 548 -46.46 12.88 -24.59
N GLU A 549 -47.53 13.49 -24.05
CA GLU A 549 -48.86 13.49 -24.70
C GLU A 549 -48.91 14.60 -25.76
#